data_AF-A0A947P7S4-F1
#
_entry.id   AF-A0A947P7S4-F1
#
_cell.length_a   1.000
_cell.length_b   1.000
_cell.length_c   1.000
_cell.angle_alpha   90.00
_cell.angle_beta   90.00
_cell.angle_gamma   90.00
#
_symmetry.space_group_name_H-M   'P 1'
#
loop_
_entity.id
_entity.type
_entity.pdbx_description
1 polymer ?
#
loop_
_entity_poly.entity_id
_entity_poly.type
_entity_poly.pdbx_seq_one_letter_code
_entity_poly.pdbx_strand_id
1 'polypeptide(L)'
;MKINISILLLILVLLAGCGKQSPEIPSNQILVKVADRVITKDEFIRRAEYTIRPFYCKQDNYIHKKIILNSLIAEKLLALEAGTDNELVQNEEFQKYIQGRKEQAMRQYFYIDRAYNKVRLDSIELKKVYQLAGRTYNVQFLRLPDERAAAAAVHLYENEGISFEDIAREVLPDSEIPTRKIGFNSDINEDLFQQFFSEPLQKDQLLNPVKIDDGSYLFMKISGWENEQLITDVDIRNRMKNVREKLHTIHANQIYSQQVSEIMKGKTVEFTEETFFDLVRILGPRYLKSMQDKEDAFNRQFWGQTNEVELDSSLGNSIDELRNKPLFNLDGKTWTVAEFEDLVKSHPLVFRKRQISQSEFPEQFKFAVADLIRDYFITQEAYKAAYGKNVFVKNYTDMWNDNLVSIYWRNEYINRAGFQGNFGNNYMKAIENYLNPYVDSLQRKYSDLIEINIDAFEKIDLTNIDMFALQKNVPYPIVSPAFPLITTDHKLDYGKKIN
;
A
#
# COMPACT_ATOMS: atom_id res chain seq x y z
N MET A 1 60.69 -18.62 0.58
CA MET A 1 59.67 -18.40 1.63
C MET A 1 58.33 -18.86 1.06
N LYS A 2 57.98 -20.14 1.26
CA LYS A 2 56.76 -20.74 0.69
C LYS A 2 55.60 -20.40 1.62
N ILE A 3 54.80 -19.42 1.22
CA ILE A 3 53.54 -19.11 1.91
C ILE A 3 52.59 -20.27 1.63
N ASN A 4 52.20 -20.97 2.69
CA ASN A 4 51.33 -22.14 2.65
C ASN A 4 49.98 -21.77 2.03
N ILE A 5 49.68 -22.34 0.86
CA ILE A 5 48.40 -22.25 0.16
C ILE A 5 47.23 -22.74 1.05
N SER A 6 47.51 -23.59 2.05
CA SER A 6 46.50 -24.02 3.04
C SER A 6 46.00 -22.92 3.98
N ILE A 7 46.77 -21.84 4.22
CA ILE A 7 46.31 -20.73 5.08
C ILE A 7 45.38 -19.80 4.29
N LEU A 8 45.58 -19.67 2.97
CA LEU A 8 44.69 -18.89 2.11
C LEU A 8 43.33 -19.58 1.92
N LEU A 9 43.31 -20.93 1.90
CA LEU A 9 42.07 -21.70 1.81
C LEU A 9 41.24 -21.69 3.10
N LEU A 10 41.89 -21.59 4.26
CA LEU A 10 41.20 -21.54 5.56
C LEU A 10 40.55 -20.17 5.83
N ILE A 11 41.11 -19.09 5.26
CA ILE A 11 40.55 -17.74 5.34
C ILE A 11 39.35 -17.57 4.37
N LEU A 12 39.30 -18.34 3.27
CA LEU A 12 38.18 -18.30 2.33
C LEU A 12 36.92 -19.03 2.86
N VAL A 13 37.09 -20.01 3.77
CA VAL A 13 35.96 -20.77 4.36
C VAL A 13 35.32 -20.03 5.54
N LEU A 14 36.00 -19.06 6.16
CA LEU A 14 35.45 -18.25 7.26
C LEU A 14 34.62 -17.03 6.78
N LEU A 15 34.50 -16.81 5.46
CA LEU A 15 33.58 -15.82 4.87
C LEU A 15 32.23 -16.43 4.43
N ALA A 16 32.00 -17.72 4.68
CA ALA A 16 30.64 -18.27 4.75
C ALA A 16 30.00 -17.81 6.06
N GLY A 17 29.81 -16.50 6.20
CA GLY A 17 29.09 -15.92 7.31
C GLY A 17 27.74 -16.62 7.42
N CYS A 18 27.39 -17.03 8.64
CA CYS A 18 26.04 -17.38 9.03
C CYS A 18 25.10 -16.21 8.69
N GLY A 19 24.67 -16.12 7.44
CA GLY A 19 23.41 -15.49 7.11
C GLY A 19 22.39 -16.29 7.89
N LYS A 20 21.74 -15.68 8.89
CA LYS A 20 20.48 -16.21 9.41
C LYS A 20 19.66 -16.57 8.18
N GLN A 21 19.39 -17.86 7.98
CA GLN A 21 18.46 -18.30 6.94
C GLN A 21 17.21 -17.46 7.13
N SER A 22 16.75 -16.83 6.05
CA SER A 22 15.47 -16.13 6.07
C SER A 22 14.45 -17.09 6.68
N PRO A 23 13.66 -16.67 7.67
CA PRO A 23 12.70 -17.55 8.29
C PRO A 23 11.81 -18.15 7.20
N GLU A 24 11.78 -19.49 7.13
CA GLU A 24 10.91 -20.20 6.21
C GLU A 24 9.45 -19.85 6.51
N ILE A 25 8.59 -19.86 5.49
CA ILE A 25 7.15 -19.71 5.71
C ILE A 25 6.73 -20.84 6.65
N PRO A 26 6.09 -20.55 7.80
CA PRO A 26 5.55 -21.60 8.65
C PRO A 26 4.66 -22.53 7.83
N SER A 27 4.84 -23.86 7.96
CA SER A 27 4.11 -24.83 7.14
C SER A 27 2.59 -24.67 7.22
N ASN A 28 2.08 -24.26 8.38
CA ASN A 28 0.67 -23.98 8.62
C ASN A 28 0.14 -22.71 7.91
N GLN A 29 1.01 -21.88 7.33
CA GLN A 29 0.66 -20.73 6.50
C GLN A 29 0.73 -21.03 5.01
N ILE A 30 1.34 -22.15 4.61
CA ILE A 30 1.40 -22.59 3.22
C ILE A 30 0.09 -23.31 2.88
N LEU A 31 -0.63 -22.77 1.91
CA LEU A 31 -1.87 -23.38 1.40
C LEU A 31 -1.58 -24.29 0.21
N VAL A 32 -0.73 -23.83 -0.71
CA VAL A 32 -0.33 -24.60 -1.90
C VAL A 32 1.15 -24.37 -2.18
N LYS A 33 1.83 -25.40 -2.66
CA LYS A 33 3.11 -25.27 -3.37
C LYS A 33 2.94 -25.73 -4.81
N VAL A 34 3.55 -25.00 -5.74
CA VAL A 34 3.62 -25.35 -7.16
C VAL A 34 5.08 -25.20 -7.58
N ALA A 35 5.82 -26.32 -7.59
CA ALA A 35 7.27 -26.34 -7.71
C ALA A 35 7.95 -25.44 -6.65
N ASP A 36 8.61 -24.35 -7.07
CA ASP A 36 9.29 -23.37 -6.21
C ASP A 36 8.38 -22.20 -5.77
N ARG A 37 7.13 -22.16 -6.25
CA ARG A 37 6.14 -21.13 -5.93
C ARG A 37 5.24 -21.56 -4.78
N VAL A 38 4.77 -20.59 -4.01
CA VAL A 38 3.90 -20.81 -2.85
C VAL A 38 2.67 -19.92 -2.95
N ILE A 39 1.51 -20.46 -2.57
CA ILE A 39 0.31 -19.68 -2.24
C ILE A 39 0.12 -19.80 -0.73
N THR A 40 0.17 -18.67 -0.03
CA THR A 40 -0.09 -18.64 1.42
C THR A 40 -1.58 -18.51 1.72
N LYS A 41 -1.99 -18.86 2.95
CA LYS A 41 -3.36 -18.63 3.43
C LYS A 41 -3.75 -17.15 3.28
N ASP A 42 -2.86 -16.25 3.67
CA ASP A 42 -3.13 -14.81 3.60
C ASP A 42 -3.20 -14.30 2.15
N GLU A 43 -2.38 -14.84 1.25
CA GLU A 43 -2.50 -14.54 -0.19
C GLU A 43 -3.85 -15.01 -0.72
N PHE A 44 -4.25 -16.24 -0.43
CA PHE A 44 -5.57 -16.76 -0.84
C PHE A 44 -6.71 -15.85 -0.37
N ILE A 45 -6.73 -15.49 0.92
CA ILE A 45 -7.77 -14.62 1.49
C ILE A 45 -7.73 -13.24 0.83
N ARG A 46 -6.57 -12.59 0.72
CA ARG A 46 -6.48 -11.27 0.06
C ARG A 46 -6.89 -11.32 -1.41
N ARG A 47 -6.55 -12.39 -2.12
CA ARG A 47 -6.91 -12.57 -3.54
C ARG A 47 -8.40 -12.88 -3.70
N ALA A 48 -9.05 -13.49 -2.71
CA ALA A 48 -10.48 -13.77 -2.71
C ALA A 48 -11.35 -12.58 -2.28
N GLU A 49 -10.88 -11.82 -1.28
CA GLU A 49 -11.65 -10.76 -0.61
C GLU A 49 -11.34 -9.35 -1.13
N TYR A 50 -10.09 -9.10 -1.56
CA TYR A 50 -9.64 -7.77 -1.99
C TYR A 50 -9.57 -7.63 -3.51
N THR A 51 -10.29 -8.49 -4.23
CA THR A 51 -10.46 -8.40 -5.68
C THR A 51 -11.91 -8.65 -6.04
N ILE A 52 -12.39 -8.02 -7.12
CA ILE A 52 -13.73 -8.25 -7.63
C ILE A 52 -13.76 -9.63 -8.32
N ARG A 53 -14.61 -10.52 -7.81
CA ARG A 53 -14.70 -11.91 -8.32
C ARG A 53 -15.79 -12.02 -9.39
N PRO A 54 -15.56 -12.80 -10.47
CA PRO A 54 -16.58 -13.08 -11.45
C PRO A 54 -17.73 -13.91 -10.86
N PHE A 55 -18.92 -13.82 -11.48
CA PHE A 55 -20.15 -14.43 -10.95
C PHE A 55 -20.01 -15.94 -10.65
N TYR A 56 -19.23 -16.68 -11.43
CA TYR A 56 -19.02 -18.12 -11.27
C TYR A 56 -18.21 -18.51 -10.02
N CYS A 57 -17.54 -17.57 -9.33
CA CYS A 57 -16.79 -17.84 -8.10
C CYS A 57 -17.02 -16.77 -7.01
N LYS A 58 -18.14 -16.04 -7.06
CA LYS A 58 -18.42 -14.90 -6.17
C LYS A 58 -18.91 -15.24 -4.74
N GLN A 59 -19.58 -16.37 -4.54
CA GLN A 59 -20.09 -16.80 -3.23
C GLN A 59 -18.99 -17.35 -2.31
N ASP A 60 -19.33 -17.57 -1.03
CA ASP A 60 -18.47 -18.14 0.02
C ASP A 60 -18.51 -19.68 0.12
N ASN A 61 -19.41 -20.34 -0.63
CA ASN A 61 -19.58 -21.79 -0.56
C ASN A 61 -18.35 -22.57 -1.06
N TYR A 62 -18.29 -23.86 -0.70
CA TYR A 62 -17.13 -24.70 -0.95
C TYR A 62 -16.76 -24.85 -2.43
N ILE A 63 -17.74 -24.89 -3.34
CA ILE A 63 -17.47 -25.00 -4.79
C ILE A 63 -16.77 -23.73 -5.28
N HIS A 64 -17.27 -22.56 -4.90
CA HIS A 64 -16.67 -21.28 -5.28
C HIS A 64 -15.27 -21.12 -4.69
N LYS A 65 -15.09 -21.53 -3.43
CA LYS A 65 -13.77 -21.55 -2.77
C LYS A 65 -12.76 -22.41 -3.54
N LYS A 66 -13.18 -23.57 -4.06
CA LYS A 66 -12.32 -24.44 -4.89
C LYS A 66 -11.98 -23.81 -6.24
N ILE A 67 -12.94 -23.14 -6.89
CA ILE A 67 -12.67 -22.42 -8.14
C ILE A 67 -11.63 -21.32 -7.90
N ILE A 68 -11.73 -20.57 -6.79
CA ILE A 68 -10.72 -19.57 -6.42
C ILE A 68 -9.34 -20.21 -6.27
N LEU A 69 -9.24 -21.33 -5.54
CA LEU A 69 -7.97 -22.03 -5.35
C LEU A 69 -7.40 -22.48 -6.69
N ASN A 70 -8.22 -23.12 -7.52
CA ASN A 70 -7.83 -23.57 -8.85
C ASN A 70 -7.38 -22.42 -9.76
N SER A 71 -8.05 -21.27 -9.73
CA SER A 71 -7.62 -20.09 -10.49
C SER A 71 -6.25 -19.57 -10.04
N LEU A 72 -5.97 -19.56 -8.73
CA LEU A 72 -4.66 -19.15 -8.23
C LEU A 72 -3.58 -20.18 -8.55
N ILE A 73 -3.88 -21.47 -8.49
CA ILE A 73 -2.95 -22.53 -8.92
C ILE A 73 -2.68 -22.41 -10.42
N ALA A 74 -3.72 -22.23 -11.24
CA ALA A 74 -3.60 -22.09 -12.68
C ALA A 74 -2.75 -20.86 -13.05
N GLU A 75 -2.89 -19.74 -12.33
CA GLU A 75 -2.01 -18.57 -12.47
C GLU A 75 -0.52 -18.95 -12.28
N LYS A 76 -0.19 -19.71 -11.23
CA LYS A 76 1.19 -20.20 -11.01
C LYS A 76 1.65 -21.13 -12.13
N LEU A 77 0.78 -22.01 -12.63
CA LEU A 77 1.10 -22.94 -13.71
C LEU A 77 1.33 -22.22 -15.05
N LEU A 78 0.51 -21.23 -15.39
CA LEU A 78 0.71 -20.42 -16.59
C LEU A 78 2.00 -19.61 -16.49
N ALA A 79 2.30 -19.02 -15.33
CA ALA A 79 3.56 -18.32 -15.12
C ALA A 79 4.77 -19.26 -15.19
N LEU A 80 4.64 -20.50 -14.71
CA LEU A 80 5.66 -21.54 -14.86
C LEU A 80 5.90 -21.91 -16.32
N GLU A 81 4.82 -22.10 -17.08
CA GLU A 81 4.88 -22.49 -18.49
C GLU A 81 5.47 -21.39 -19.38
N ALA A 82 5.18 -20.13 -19.06
CA ALA A 82 5.74 -18.97 -19.76
C ALA A 82 7.27 -18.85 -19.62
N GLY A 83 7.84 -19.43 -18.56
CA GLY A 83 9.26 -19.34 -18.24
C GLY A 83 9.74 -17.90 -17.96
N THR A 84 11.06 -17.74 -17.91
CA THR A 84 11.73 -16.43 -17.67
C THR A 84 12.27 -15.79 -18.96
N ASP A 85 12.24 -16.53 -20.08
CA ASP A 85 12.76 -16.09 -21.38
C ASP A 85 11.59 -15.72 -22.30
N ASN A 86 10.86 -14.67 -21.91
CA ASN A 86 9.76 -14.11 -22.70
C ASN A 86 9.85 -12.59 -22.77
N GLU A 87 9.19 -12.00 -23.76
CA GLU A 87 9.31 -10.57 -24.08
C GLU A 87 8.91 -9.66 -22.90
N LEU A 88 7.90 -10.05 -22.12
CA LEU A 88 7.49 -9.28 -20.94
C LEU A 88 8.58 -9.28 -19.86
N VAL A 89 9.14 -10.44 -19.53
CA VAL A 89 10.15 -10.55 -18.46
C VAL A 89 11.45 -9.82 -18.83
N GLN A 90 11.77 -9.75 -20.12
CA GLN A 90 12.94 -9.01 -20.63
C GLN A 90 12.68 -7.50 -20.78
N ASN A 91 11.44 -7.04 -20.63
CA ASN A 91 11.09 -5.62 -20.75
C ASN A 91 11.56 -4.82 -19.53
N GLU A 92 12.26 -3.71 -19.76
CA GLU A 92 12.82 -2.85 -18.70
C GLU A 92 11.73 -2.24 -17.80
N GLU A 93 10.63 -1.75 -18.37
CA GLU A 93 9.52 -1.16 -17.59
C GLU A 93 8.85 -2.20 -16.68
N PHE A 94 8.68 -3.44 -17.17
CA PHE A 94 8.21 -4.54 -16.35
C PHE A 94 9.16 -4.84 -15.19
N GLN A 95 10.47 -4.90 -15.45
CA GLN A 95 11.48 -5.13 -14.40
C GLN A 95 11.48 -4.01 -13.36
N LYS A 96 11.39 -2.74 -13.79
CA LYS A 96 11.29 -1.58 -12.89
C LYS A 96 10.00 -1.59 -12.07
N TYR A 97 8.88 -1.99 -12.67
CA TYR A 97 7.62 -2.16 -11.95
C TYR A 97 7.72 -3.21 -10.84
N ILE A 98 8.26 -4.40 -11.17
CA ILE A 98 8.44 -5.48 -10.19
C ILE A 98 9.44 -5.08 -9.10
N GLN A 99 10.52 -4.39 -9.48
CA GLN A 99 11.47 -3.79 -8.52
C GLN A 99 10.75 -2.82 -7.58
N GLY A 100 9.93 -1.92 -8.11
CA GLY A 100 9.19 -0.95 -7.32
C GLY A 100 8.22 -1.59 -6.33
N ARG A 101 7.49 -2.63 -6.77
CA ARG A 101 6.64 -3.45 -5.89
C ARG A 101 7.42 -4.10 -4.76
N LYS A 102 8.60 -4.66 -5.08
CA LYS A 102 9.51 -5.25 -4.09
C LYS A 102 10.00 -4.21 -3.09
N GLU A 103 10.45 -3.05 -3.57
CA GLU A 103 10.96 -1.98 -2.72
C GLU A 103 9.86 -1.39 -1.81
N GLN A 104 8.64 -1.25 -2.32
CA GLN A 104 7.50 -0.87 -1.48
C GLN A 104 7.24 -1.90 -0.38
N ALA A 105 7.26 -3.20 -0.70
CA ALA A 105 7.12 -4.26 0.31
C ALA A 105 8.28 -4.27 1.31
N MET A 106 9.50 -3.94 0.88
CA MET A 106 10.65 -3.76 1.75
C MET A 106 10.46 -2.58 2.72
N ARG A 107 9.91 -1.45 2.26
CA ARG A 107 9.58 -0.30 3.12
C ARG A 107 8.46 -0.64 4.12
N GLN A 108 7.46 -1.41 3.70
CA GLN A 108 6.42 -1.93 4.60
C GLN A 108 7.01 -2.86 5.65
N TYR A 109 7.91 -3.77 5.26
CA TYR A 109 8.60 -4.65 6.19
C TYR A 109 9.54 -3.89 7.13
N PHE A 110 10.19 -2.83 6.64
CA PHE A 110 10.97 -1.91 7.47
C PHE A 110 10.10 -1.33 8.60
N TYR A 111 8.91 -0.81 8.28
CA TYR A 111 7.95 -0.34 9.29
C TYR A 111 7.58 -1.45 10.28
N ILE A 112 7.30 -2.67 9.81
CA ILE A 112 6.94 -3.80 10.66
C ILE A 112 8.08 -4.16 11.63
N ASP A 113 9.28 -4.38 11.10
CA ASP A 113 10.44 -4.85 11.87
C ASP A 113 10.95 -3.79 12.84
N ARG A 114 11.04 -2.54 12.36
CA ARG A 114 11.72 -1.46 13.08
C ARG A 114 10.80 -0.63 13.95
N ALA A 115 9.50 -0.62 13.68
CA ALA A 115 8.55 0.18 14.43
C ALA A 115 7.44 -0.68 15.05
N TYR A 116 6.60 -1.32 14.23
CA TYR A 116 5.43 -2.06 14.72
C TYR A 116 5.80 -3.11 15.77
N ASN A 117 6.74 -4.01 15.47
CA ASN A 117 7.15 -5.07 16.40
C ASN A 117 7.88 -4.56 17.66
N LYS A 118 8.31 -3.29 17.67
CA LYS A 118 8.99 -2.65 18.82
C LYS A 118 8.03 -2.02 19.81
N VAL A 119 6.77 -1.88 19.46
CA VAL A 119 5.77 -1.28 20.34
C VAL A 119 5.57 -2.13 21.59
N ARG A 120 5.50 -1.45 22.74
CA ARG A 120 5.12 -2.00 24.03
C ARG A 120 4.06 -1.08 24.61
N LEU A 121 2.82 -1.58 24.69
CA LEU A 121 1.70 -0.80 25.19
C LEU A 121 1.76 -0.70 26.70
N ASP A 122 1.58 0.51 27.22
CA ASP A 122 1.41 0.73 28.64
C ASP A 122 -0.02 0.31 29.07
N SER A 123 -0.08 -0.44 30.16
CA SER A 123 -1.36 -0.92 30.72
C SER A 123 -2.22 0.21 31.29
N ILE A 124 -1.60 1.29 31.78
CA ILE A 124 -2.32 2.43 32.34
C ILE A 124 -2.96 3.24 31.21
N GLU A 125 -2.19 3.59 30.18
CA GLU A 125 -2.71 4.20 28.95
C GLU A 125 -3.83 3.37 28.31
N LEU A 126 -3.61 2.06 28.13
CA LEU A 126 -4.61 1.17 27.54
C LEU A 126 -5.96 1.26 28.28
N LYS A 127 -5.92 1.28 29.63
CA LYS A 127 -7.11 1.39 30.46
C LYS A 127 -7.79 2.75 30.32
N LYS A 128 -7.01 3.85 30.29
CA LYS A 128 -7.54 5.21 30.09
C LYS A 128 -8.25 5.33 28.75
N VAL A 129 -7.58 4.95 27.67
CA VAL A 129 -8.10 5.05 26.30
C VAL A 129 -9.31 4.14 26.12
N TYR A 130 -9.32 2.94 26.71
CA TYR A 130 -10.47 2.05 26.69
C TYR A 130 -11.73 2.68 27.30
N GLN A 131 -11.60 3.45 28.39
CA GLN A 131 -12.73 4.17 29.00
C GLN A 131 -13.28 5.28 28.09
N LEU A 132 -12.39 5.94 27.34
CA LEU A 132 -12.75 7.04 26.44
C LEU A 132 -13.22 6.56 25.06
N ALA A 133 -12.84 5.36 24.64
CA ALA A 133 -13.17 4.80 23.32
C ALA A 133 -14.67 4.60 23.08
N GLY A 134 -15.49 4.56 24.15
CA GLY A 134 -16.95 4.55 24.04
C GLY A 134 -17.58 5.93 23.80
N ARG A 135 -16.81 7.01 23.84
CA ARG A 135 -17.33 8.37 23.66
C ARG A 135 -17.37 8.77 22.20
N THR A 136 -18.48 9.40 21.81
CA THR A 136 -18.58 10.18 20.58
C THR A 136 -18.81 11.64 20.96
N TYR A 137 -17.81 12.49 20.72
CA TYR A 137 -17.83 13.91 21.06
C TYR A 137 -18.58 14.70 19.98
N ASN A 138 -19.41 15.63 20.41
CA ASN A 138 -19.98 16.69 19.58
C ASN A 138 -19.10 17.93 19.71
N VAL A 139 -18.54 18.38 18.59
CA VAL A 139 -17.51 19.42 18.57
C VAL A 139 -17.95 20.57 17.67
N GLN A 140 -17.86 21.79 18.17
CA GLN A 140 -17.89 23.01 17.37
C GLN A 140 -16.46 23.34 16.95
N PHE A 141 -16.26 23.78 15.71
CA PHE A 141 -14.92 24.10 15.23
C PHE A 141 -14.89 25.32 14.32
N LEU A 142 -13.74 25.99 14.27
CA LEU A 142 -13.40 27.01 13.30
C LEU A 142 -12.13 26.57 12.59
N ARG A 143 -12.05 26.90 11.31
CA ARG A 143 -10.83 26.72 10.52
C ARG A 143 -10.14 28.06 10.37
N LEU A 144 -8.96 28.18 10.96
CA LEU A 144 -8.15 29.40 10.98
C LEU A 144 -7.01 29.26 9.97
N PRO A 145 -6.68 30.34 9.24
CA PRO A 145 -5.80 30.25 8.06
C PRO A 145 -4.36 29.85 8.40
N ASP A 146 -3.86 30.26 9.56
CA ASP A 146 -2.47 30.05 9.95
C ASP A 146 -2.29 30.05 11.49
N GLU A 147 -1.05 29.85 11.93
CA GLU A 147 -0.66 29.77 13.34
C GLU A 147 -0.88 31.10 14.07
N ARG A 148 -0.73 32.24 13.40
CA ARG A 148 -0.93 33.57 14.01
C ARG A 148 -2.40 33.78 14.33
N ALA A 149 -3.28 33.45 13.38
CA ALA A 149 -4.71 33.50 13.59
C ALA A 149 -5.15 32.54 14.71
N ALA A 150 -4.58 31.33 14.76
CA ALA A 150 -4.83 30.37 15.83
C ALA A 150 -4.40 30.89 17.21
N ALA A 151 -3.19 31.44 17.31
CA ALA A 151 -2.68 32.02 18.56
C ALA A 151 -3.52 33.24 19.01
N ALA A 152 -3.97 34.08 18.08
CA ALA A 152 -4.86 35.20 18.38
C ALA A 152 -6.22 34.73 18.91
N ALA A 153 -6.83 33.71 18.30
CA ALA A 153 -8.09 33.14 18.78
C ALA A 153 -7.96 32.54 20.19
N VAL A 154 -6.85 31.84 20.49
CA VAL A 154 -6.56 31.34 21.84
C VAL A 154 -6.40 32.51 22.82
N HIS A 155 -5.66 33.55 22.47
CA HIS A 155 -5.47 34.72 23.33
C HIS A 155 -6.80 35.40 23.68
N LEU A 156 -7.68 35.61 22.68
CA LEU A 156 -9.00 36.19 22.89
C LEU A 156 -9.85 35.37 23.87
N TYR A 157 -9.80 34.04 23.73
CA TYR A 157 -10.57 33.14 24.59
C TYR A 157 -10.00 33.07 26.03
N GLU A 158 -8.70 32.81 26.17
CA GLU A 158 -8.09 32.51 27.46
C GLU A 158 -7.76 33.77 28.28
N ASN A 159 -7.30 34.84 27.63
CA ASN A 159 -6.79 36.04 28.32
C ASN A 159 -7.81 37.19 28.35
N GLU A 160 -8.65 37.30 27.32
CA GLU A 160 -9.65 38.38 27.22
C GLU A 160 -11.07 37.92 27.57
N GLY A 161 -11.29 36.61 27.77
CA GLY A 161 -12.58 36.05 28.17
C GLY A 161 -13.66 36.14 27.09
N ILE A 162 -13.27 36.32 25.82
CA ILE A 162 -14.20 36.35 24.69
C ILE A 162 -14.69 34.92 24.42
N SER A 163 -16.01 34.75 24.32
CA SER A 163 -16.57 33.42 24.13
C SER A 163 -16.21 32.84 22.76
N PHE A 164 -16.19 31.50 22.65
CA PHE A 164 -15.97 30.83 21.38
C PHE A 164 -17.00 31.26 20.32
N GLU A 165 -18.25 31.44 20.72
CA GLU A 165 -19.34 31.92 19.87
C GLU A 165 -19.10 33.33 19.33
N ASP A 166 -18.54 34.22 20.15
CA ASP A 166 -18.20 35.58 19.72
C ASP A 166 -17.06 35.57 18.71
N ILE A 167 -16.00 34.81 18.99
CA ILE A 167 -14.88 34.62 18.05
C ILE A 167 -15.40 34.01 16.74
N ALA A 168 -16.30 33.04 16.82
CA ALA A 168 -16.89 32.40 15.64
C ALA A 168 -17.69 33.37 14.78
N ARG A 169 -18.46 34.29 15.37
CA ARG A 169 -19.23 35.31 14.63
C ARG A 169 -18.34 36.27 13.84
N GLU A 170 -17.16 36.58 14.36
CA GLU A 170 -16.17 37.42 13.65
C GLU A 170 -15.51 36.65 12.50
N VAL A 171 -15.21 35.36 12.69
CA VAL A 171 -14.55 34.54 11.65
C VAL A 171 -15.54 34.12 10.55
N LEU A 172 -16.80 33.88 10.90
CA LEU A 172 -17.85 33.38 10.03
C LEU A 172 -19.08 34.32 10.10
N PRO A 173 -18.98 35.56 9.58
CA PRO A 173 -20.13 36.46 9.56
C PRO A 173 -21.26 35.83 8.74
N ASP A 174 -22.48 35.89 9.28
CA ASP A 174 -23.71 35.38 8.67
C ASP A 174 -23.76 33.86 8.42
N SER A 175 -22.90 33.07 9.08
CA SER A 175 -22.90 31.60 8.99
C SER A 175 -23.04 30.93 10.36
N GLU A 176 -23.68 29.75 10.39
CA GLU A 176 -23.73 28.94 11.60
C GLU A 176 -22.35 28.34 11.92
N ILE A 177 -22.06 28.16 13.21
CA ILE A 177 -20.84 27.50 13.67
C ILE A 177 -20.87 26.04 13.23
N PRO A 178 -19.90 25.56 12.43
CA PRO A 178 -19.93 24.19 11.96
C PRO A 178 -19.67 23.22 13.10
N THR A 179 -20.35 22.08 13.05
CA THR A 179 -20.27 21.01 14.06
C THR A 179 -19.87 19.67 13.46
N ARG A 180 -19.25 18.81 14.27
CA ARG A 180 -18.85 17.45 13.85
C ARG A 180 -18.92 16.47 15.02
N LYS A 181 -19.35 15.23 14.72
CA LYS A 181 -19.22 14.08 15.63
C LYS A 181 -17.86 13.42 15.45
N ILE A 182 -17.12 13.24 16.55
CA ILE A 182 -15.81 12.58 16.59
C ILE A 182 -15.87 11.41 17.57
N GLY A 183 -15.79 10.19 17.03
CA GLY A 183 -15.74 8.95 17.81
C GLY A 183 -14.38 8.27 17.65
N PHE A 184 -14.18 7.17 18.39
CA PHE A 184 -12.89 6.47 18.43
C PHE A 184 -12.37 6.00 17.06
N ASN A 185 -13.29 5.60 16.18
CA ASN A 185 -12.98 5.11 14.83
C ASN A 185 -13.05 6.20 13.75
N SER A 186 -13.18 7.48 14.12
CA SER A 186 -13.17 8.58 13.15
C SER A 186 -11.80 8.68 12.45
N ASP A 187 -11.82 9.01 11.15
CA ASP A 187 -10.61 9.30 10.37
C ASP A 187 -10.06 10.67 10.77
N ILE A 188 -9.20 10.68 11.79
CA ILE A 188 -8.51 11.85 12.36
C ILE A 188 -7.01 11.55 12.51
N ASN A 189 -6.18 12.60 12.44
CA ASN A 189 -4.75 12.47 12.64
C ASN A 189 -4.39 12.14 14.10
N GLU A 190 -3.11 11.83 14.35
CA GLU A 190 -2.64 11.41 15.67
C GLU A 190 -2.77 12.51 16.73
N ASP A 191 -2.54 13.76 16.36
CA ASP A 191 -2.67 14.91 17.27
C ASP A 191 -4.11 15.08 17.76
N LEU A 192 -5.08 15.01 16.85
CA LEU A 192 -6.50 15.03 17.20
C LEU A 192 -6.87 13.82 18.05
N PHE A 193 -6.40 12.63 17.69
CA PHE A 193 -6.67 11.42 18.48
C PHE A 193 -6.18 11.57 19.92
N GLN A 194 -4.96 12.09 20.11
CA GLN A 194 -4.42 12.35 21.44
C GLN A 194 -5.26 13.37 22.20
N GLN A 195 -5.72 14.45 21.57
CA GLN A 195 -6.59 15.42 22.25
C GLN A 195 -7.92 14.83 22.72
N PHE A 196 -8.56 13.94 21.93
CA PHE A 196 -9.87 13.38 22.26
C PHE A 196 -9.84 12.18 23.21
N PHE A 197 -8.77 11.38 23.17
CA PHE A 197 -8.75 10.06 23.78
C PHE A 197 -7.58 9.80 24.74
N SER A 198 -6.73 10.79 25.05
CA SER A 198 -5.69 10.67 26.08
C SER A 198 -6.22 10.93 27.49
N GLU A 199 -7.03 11.97 27.67
CA GLU A 199 -7.60 12.40 28.94
C GLU A 199 -9.09 12.75 28.81
N PRO A 200 -9.89 12.65 29.90
CA PRO A 200 -11.31 12.98 29.84
C PRO A 200 -11.54 14.47 29.55
N LEU A 201 -12.28 14.74 28.47
CA LEU A 201 -12.72 16.10 28.13
C LEU A 201 -14.01 16.49 28.87
N GLN A 202 -14.18 17.79 29.09
CA GLN A 202 -15.34 18.41 29.72
C GLN A 202 -16.22 19.13 28.70
N LYS A 203 -17.49 19.33 29.07
CA LYS A 203 -18.41 20.15 28.26
C LYS A 203 -17.93 21.60 28.31
N ASP A 204 -18.04 22.29 27.17
CA ASP A 204 -17.61 23.66 26.93
C ASP A 204 -16.09 23.88 27.00
N GLN A 205 -15.30 22.80 27.09
CA GLN A 205 -13.85 22.86 27.06
C GLN A 205 -13.34 23.27 25.68
N LEU A 206 -12.48 24.28 25.63
CA LEU A 206 -11.68 24.62 24.46
C LEU A 206 -10.50 23.64 24.32
N LEU A 207 -10.25 23.19 23.09
CA LEU A 207 -9.10 22.36 22.74
C LEU A 207 -7.97 23.20 22.15
N ASN A 208 -6.73 22.72 22.34
CA ASN A 208 -5.56 23.34 21.74
C ASN A 208 -5.68 23.32 20.20
N PRO A 209 -5.33 24.43 19.50
CA PRO A 209 -5.38 24.45 18.05
C PRO A 209 -4.55 23.32 17.42
N VAL A 210 -5.11 22.63 16.43
CA VAL A 210 -4.41 21.54 15.71
C VAL A 210 -4.17 21.94 14.27
N LYS A 211 -2.91 21.84 13.82
CA LYS A 211 -2.53 22.07 12.43
C LYS A 211 -3.04 20.93 11.54
N ILE A 212 -3.58 21.29 10.38
CA ILE A 212 -4.04 20.37 9.34
C ILE A 212 -3.07 20.41 8.15
N ASP A 213 -3.08 19.37 7.31
CA ASP A 213 -2.14 19.14 6.21
C ASP A 213 -2.03 20.29 5.19
N ASP A 214 -3.07 21.12 5.06
CA ASP A 214 -3.05 22.28 4.17
C ASP A 214 -2.50 23.56 4.80
N GLY A 215 -1.95 23.47 6.02
CA GLY A 215 -1.33 24.57 6.75
C GLY A 215 -2.28 25.36 7.66
N SER A 216 -3.60 25.16 7.52
CA SER A 216 -4.60 25.77 8.39
C SER A 216 -4.67 25.09 9.77
N TYR A 217 -5.36 25.72 10.71
CA TYR A 217 -5.52 25.24 12.08
C TYR A 217 -7.00 25.05 12.44
N LEU A 218 -7.31 23.99 13.17
CA LEU A 218 -8.62 23.78 13.78
C LEU A 218 -8.64 24.36 15.20
N PHE A 219 -9.53 25.30 15.45
CA PHE A 219 -9.86 25.81 16.78
C PHE A 219 -11.19 25.21 17.21
N MET A 220 -11.22 24.45 18.31
CA MET A 220 -12.35 23.55 18.61
C MET A 220 -12.84 23.70 20.05
N LYS A 221 -14.16 23.55 20.24
CA LYS A 221 -14.82 23.49 21.54
C LYS A 221 -15.71 22.26 21.65
N ILE A 222 -15.68 21.60 22.80
CA ILE A 222 -16.52 20.44 23.09
C ILE A 222 -17.92 20.88 23.50
N SER A 223 -18.93 20.58 22.69
CA SER A 223 -20.33 20.87 23.01
C SER A 223 -20.96 19.79 23.92
N GLY A 224 -20.41 18.57 23.91
CA GLY A 224 -20.88 17.43 24.72
C GLY A 224 -20.42 16.10 24.13
N TRP A 225 -20.93 14.98 24.66
CA TRP A 225 -20.66 13.65 24.11
C TRP A 225 -21.80 12.67 24.40
N GLU A 226 -21.87 11.63 23.56
CA GLU A 226 -22.71 10.45 23.75
C GLU A 226 -21.80 9.27 24.15
N ASN A 227 -22.30 8.34 24.97
CA ASN A 227 -21.59 7.13 25.35
C ASN A 227 -22.23 5.90 24.73
N GLU A 228 -21.42 5.08 24.05
CA GLU A 228 -21.83 3.77 23.57
C GLU A 228 -21.90 2.77 24.73
N GLN A 229 -23.10 2.22 24.94
CA GLN A 229 -23.34 1.14 25.91
C GLN A 229 -22.88 -0.19 25.33
N LEU A 230 -22.03 -0.90 26.08
CA LEU A 230 -21.63 -2.27 25.76
C LEU A 230 -22.70 -3.23 26.31
N ILE A 231 -23.34 -4.01 25.43
CA ILE A 231 -24.45 -4.90 25.80
C ILE A 231 -23.95 -6.33 25.97
N THR A 232 -22.96 -6.75 25.18
CA THR A 232 -22.46 -8.13 25.14
C THR A 232 -20.97 -8.26 25.46
N ASP A 233 -20.54 -9.45 25.89
CA ASP A 233 -19.12 -9.78 26.03
C ASP A 233 -18.33 -9.65 24.72
N VAL A 234 -19.01 -9.82 23.58
CA VAL A 234 -18.41 -9.64 22.26
C VAL A 234 -18.04 -8.17 22.06
N ASP A 235 -18.93 -7.24 22.44
CA ASP A 235 -18.67 -5.80 22.31
C ASP A 235 -17.49 -5.36 23.20
N ILE A 236 -17.41 -5.89 24.42
CA ILE A 236 -16.28 -5.64 25.34
C ILE A 236 -14.96 -6.10 24.71
N ARG A 237 -14.93 -7.32 24.16
CA ARG A 237 -13.73 -7.88 23.51
C ARG A 237 -13.34 -7.08 22.26
N ASN A 238 -14.32 -6.70 21.43
CA ASN A 238 -14.09 -5.92 20.22
C ASN A 238 -13.54 -4.53 20.53
N ARG A 239 -14.12 -3.82 21.51
CA ARG A 239 -13.60 -2.51 21.94
C ARG A 239 -12.16 -2.63 22.43
N MET A 240 -11.85 -3.61 23.28
CA MET A 240 -10.48 -3.81 23.76
C MET A 240 -9.50 -4.12 22.63
N LYS A 241 -9.91 -4.95 21.66
CA LYS A 241 -9.11 -5.24 20.47
C LYS A 241 -8.83 -3.97 19.65
N ASN A 242 -9.87 -3.21 19.32
CA ASN A 242 -9.75 -1.98 18.53
C ASN A 242 -8.85 -0.94 19.23
N VAL A 243 -8.99 -0.79 20.54
CA VAL A 243 -8.16 0.13 21.33
C VAL A 243 -6.69 -0.30 21.27
N ARG A 244 -6.43 -1.60 21.48
CA ARG A 244 -5.07 -2.14 21.39
C ARG A 244 -4.46 -1.91 20.02
N GLU A 245 -5.18 -2.22 18.95
CA GLU A 245 -4.71 -2.06 17.57
C GLU A 245 -4.44 -0.59 17.21
N LYS A 246 -5.34 0.33 17.62
CA LYS A 246 -5.20 1.75 17.37
C LYS A 246 -3.99 2.34 18.10
N LEU A 247 -3.84 2.07 19.41
CA LEU A 247 -2.68 2.54 20.17
C LEU A 247 -1.38 1.94 19.63
N HIS A 248 -1.40 0.65 19.30
CA HIS A 248 -0.22 0.02 18.73
C HIS A 248 0.21 0.68 17.42
N THR A 249 -0.75 1.05 16.56
CA THR A 249 -0.47 1.76 15.32
C THR A 249 0.10 3.16 15.58
N ILE A 250 -0.46 3.90 16.54
CA ILE A 250 0.02 5.25 16.89
C ILE A 250 1.47 5.20 17.39
N HIS A 251 1.78 4.33 18.36
CA HIS A 251 3.17 4.22 18.85
C HIS A 251 4.13 3.70 17.77
N ALA A 252 3.68 2.80 16.90
CA ALA A 252 4.49 2.35 15.77
C ALA A 252 4.81 3.53 14.84
N ASN A 253 3.83 4.38 14.51
CA ASN A 253 4.04 5.55 13.67
C ASN A 253 4.98 6.57 14.31
N GLN A 254 4.91 6.76 15.63
CA GLN A 254 5.85 7.60 16.38
C GLN A 254 7.29 7.07 16.30
N ILE A 255 7.49 5.76 16.53
CA ILE A 255 8.81 5.12 16.41
C ILE A 255 9.33 5.22 14.97
N TYR A 256 8.47 4.96 13.98
CA TYR A 256 8.83 5.06 12.58
C TYR A 256 9.23 6.47 12.19
N SER A 257 8.48 7.49 12.62
CA SER A 257 8.79 8.89 12.35
C SER A 257 10.13 9.32 12.93
N GLN A 258 10.47 8.86 14.13
CA GLN A 258 11.79 9.09 14.74
C GLN A 258 12.90 8.44 13.91
N GLN A 259 12.71 7.20 13.44
CA GLN A 259 13.70 6.52 12.61
C GLN A 259 13.90 7.22 11.26
N VAL A 260 12.81 7.61 10.61
CA VAL A 260 12.87 8.38 9.36
C VAL A 260 13.59 9.70 9.59
N SER A 261 13.33 10.39 10.70
CA SER A 261 14.02 11.63 11.05
C SER A 261 15.53 11.44 11.20
N GLU A 262 15.97 10.36 11.85
CA GLU A 262 17.39 10.04 11.98
C GLU A 262 18.03 9.64 10.63
N ILE A 263 17.33 8.90 9.76
CA ILE A 263 17.81 8.58 8.40
C ILE A 263 18.00 9.85 7.57
N MET A 264 17.06 10.80 7.70
CA MET A 264 17.05 12.06 6.94
C MET A 264 17.90 13.16 7.57
N LYS A 265 18.49 12.92 8.75
CA LYS A 265 19.26 13.93 9.47
C LYS A 265 20.48 14.37 8.67
N GLY A 266 20.59 15.68 8.44
CA GLY A 266 21.68 16.29 7.68
C GLY A 266 21.58 16.11 6.17
N LYS A 267 20.52 15.48 5.65
CA LYS A 267 20.27 15.37 4.21
C LYS A 267 19.80 16.70 3.64
N THR A 268 20.35 17.09 2.50
CA THR A 268 19.98 18.34 1.81
C THR A 268 19.62 18.08 0.36
N VAL A 269 18.60 18.80 -0.13
CA VAL A 269 18.23 18.82 -1.54
C VAL A 269 18.12 20.27 -2.01
N GLU A 270 18.87 20.61 -3.05
CA GLU A 270 18.89 21.94 -3.65
C GLU A 270 18.48 21.82 -5.12
N PHE A 271 17.34 22.40 -5.48
CA PHE A 271 16.80 22.30 -6.84
C PHE A 271 17.45 23.32 -7.77
N THR A 272 17.74 22.91 -9.01
CA THR A 272 18.07 23.84 -10.10
C THR A 272 16.79 24.54 -10.54
N GLU A 273 16.66 25.82 -10.24
CA GLU A 273 15.43 26.60 -10.46
C GLU A 273 14.89 26.49 -11.90
N GLU A 274 15.74 26.72 -12.90
CA GLU A 274 15.36 26.66 -14.33
C GLU A 274 14.81 25.28 -14.70
N THR A 275 15.56 24.21 -14.42
CA THR A 275 15.18 22.85 -14.79
C THR A 275 13.95 22.36 -14.02
N PHE A 276 13.80 22.79 -12.76
CA PHE A 276 12.62 22.51 -11.95
C PHE A 276 11.35 23.11 -12.59
N PHE A 277 11.37 24.40 -12.94
CA PHE A 277 10.21 25.04 -13.56
C PHE A 277 9.92 24.54 -14.98
N ASP A 278 10.96 24.14 -15.73
CA ASP A 278 10.79 23.43 -17.01
C ASP A 278 10.00 22.13 -16.82
N LEU A 279 10.37 21.30 -15.85
CA LEU A 279 9.64 20.07 -15.54
C LEU A 279 8.22 20.33 -15.04
N VAL A 280 8.02 21.33 -14.16
CA VAL A 280 6.69 21.71 -13.67
C VAL A 280 5.75 22.05 -14.84
N ARG A 281 6.24 22.81 -15.83
CA ARG A 281 5.48 23.18 -17.02
C ARG A 281 5.14 21.98 -17.90
N ILE A 282 6.06 21.04 -18.08
CA ILE A 282 5.86 19.84 -18.90
C ILE A 282 4.93 18.83 -18.21
N LEU A 283 5.11 18.62 -16.90
CA LEU A 283 4.40 17.60 -16.13
C LEU A 283 3.03 18.07 -15.62
N GLY A 284 2.84 19.38 -15.41
CA GLY A 284 1.59 19.96 -14.91
C GLY A 284 0.34 19.47 -15.65
N PRO A 285 0.26 19.59 -16.98
CA PRO A 285 -0.88 19.08 -17.76
C PRO A 285 -1.15 17.58 -17.58
N ARG A 286 -0.12 16.77 -17.33
CA ARG A 286 -0.25 15.31 -17.15
C ARG A 286 -0.85 14.95 -15.78
N TYR A 287 -0.49 15.68 -14.73
CA TYR A 287 -0.95 15.41 -13.36
C TYR A 287 -2.23 16.15 -12.96
N LEU A 288 -2.51 17.29 -13.60
CA LEU A 288 -3.72 18.10 -13.38
C LEU A 288 -4.93 17.64 -14.21
N LYS A 289 -4.93 16.38 -14.69
CA LYS A 289 -6.05 15.76 -15.41
C LYS A 289 -7.35 15.83 -14.61
N SER A 290 -8.47 15.94 -15.34
CA SER A 290 -9.80 16.02 -14.74
C SER A 290 -10.15 14.72 -13.98
N MET A 291 -11.13 14.77 -13.08
CA MET A 291 -11.62 13.57 -12.40
C MET A 291 -12.15 12.53 -13.39
N GLN A 292 -12.79 12.97 -14.48
CA GLN A 292 -13.27 12.09 -15.56
C GLN A 292 -12.10 11.36 -16.23
N ASP A 293 -11.02 12.07 -16.56
CA ASP A 293 -9.84 11.45 -17.18
C ASP A 293 -9.18 10.41 -16.26
N LYS A 294 -9.21 10.66 -14.94
CA LYS A 294 -8.69 9.75 -13.92
C LYS A 294 -9.57 8.51 -13.77
N GLU A 295 -10.90 8.68 -13.77
CA GLU A 295 -11.87 7.57 -13.76
C GLU A 295 -11.76 6.71 -15.02
N ASP A 296 -11.61 7.33 -16.19
CA ASP A 296 -11.48 6.61 -17.45
C ASP A 296 -10.15 5.82 -17.52
N ALA A 297 -9.05 6.38 -17.00
CA ALA A 297 -7.78 5.67 -16.89
C ALA A 297 -7.87 4.48 -15.92
N PHE A 298 -8.50 4.68 -14.75
CA PHE A 298 -8.76 3.62 -13.78
C PHE A 298 -9.62 2.50 -14.39
N ASN A 299 -10.69 2.87 -15.11
CA ASN A 299 -11.58 1.92 -15.76
C ASN A 299 -10.89 1.13 -16.87
N ARG A 300 -10.02 1.76 -17.67
CA ARG A 300 -9.23 1.04 -18.70
C ARG A 300 -8.28 0.02 -18.06
N GLN A 301 -7.55 0.43 -17.02
CA GLN A 301 -6.59 -0.43 -16.32
C GLN A 301 -7.27 -1.63 -15.63
N PHE A 302 -8.51 -1.48 -15.15
CA PHE A 302 -9.17 -2.48 -14.31
C PHE A 302 -10.24 -3.31 -15.04
N TRP A 303 -11.02 -2.70 -15.93
CA TRP A 303 -12.14 -3.37 -16.64
C TRP A 303 -11.79 -3.85 -18.04
N GLY A 304 -10.57 -3.60 -18.53
CA GLY A 304 -10.02 -4.28 -19.70
C GLY A 304 -10.74 -3.98 -21.02
N GLN A 305 -10.75 -2.70 -21.43
CA GLN A 305 -10.98 -2.39 -22.85
C GLN A 305 -9.72 -2.63 -23.72
N THR A 306 -8.55 -2.78 -23.11
CA THR A 306 -7.27 -3.10 -23.78
C THR A 306 -6.58 -4.28 -23.08
N ASN A 307 -6.02 -5.19 -23.88
CA ASN A 307 -5.38 -6.44 -23.43
C ASN A 307 -3.98 -6.23 -22.79
N GLU A 308 -3.62 -4.99 -22.45
CA GLU A 308 -2.28 -4.60 -22.00
C GLU A 308 -2.34 -4.01 -20.58
N VAL A 309 -1.43 -4.47 -19.72
CA VAL A 309 -1.18 -3.83 -18.44
C VAL A 309 -0.41 -2.55 -18.76
N GLU A 310 -1.04 -1.39 -18.54
CA GLU A 310 -0.37 -0.09 -18.70
C GLU A 310 0.68 0.06 -17.57
N LEU A 311 1.92 -0.33 -17.88
CA LEU A 311 3.08 -0.31 -16.97
C LEU A 311 3.85 1.02 -17.05
N ASP A 312 3.49 1.91 -17.99
CA ASP A 312 4.23 3.13 -18.28
C ASP A 312 4.07 4.17 -17.16
N SER A 313 5.10 4.22 -16.31
CA SER A 313 5.28 5.25 -15.29
C SER A 313 6.30 6.32 -15.72
N SER A 314 6.78 6.26 -16.97
CA SER A 314 7.75 7.23 -17.50
C SER A 314 7.18 8.64 -17.45
N LEU A 315 8.08 9.61 -17.32
CA LEU A 315 7.70 11.02 -17.44
C LEU A 315 7.31 11.37 -18.89
N GLY A 316 7.60 10.47 -19.83
CA GLY A 316 7.25 10.50 -21.25
C GLY A 316 8.32 11.18 -22.10
N ASN A 317 8.27 10.98 -23.42
CA ASN A 317 9.28 11.52 -24.36
C ASN A 317 9.38 13.05 -24.34
N SER A 318 8.38 13.76 -23.80
CA SER A 318 8.37 15.22 -23.69
C SER A 318 9.47 15.80 -22.81
N ILE A 319 10.20 14.99 -22.03
CA ILE A 319 11.35 15.43 -21.23
C ILE A 319 12.71 15.12 -21.86
N ASP A 320 12.76 14.58 -23.09
CA ASP A 320 14.01 14.13 -23.73
C ASP A 320 15.07 15.23 -23.83
N GLU A 321 14.65 16.46 -24.14
CA GLU A 321 15.55 17.63 -24.23
C GLU A 321 16.16 18.03 -22.87
N LEU A 322 15.55 17.62 -21.76
CA LEU A 322 15.99 17.95 -20.40
C LEU A 322 16.82 16.85 -19.76
N ARG A 323 16.91 15.64 -20.34
CA ARG A 323 17.48 14.45 -19.70
C ARG A 323 18.85 14.66 -19.07
N ASN A 324 19.73 15.40 -19.75
CA ASN A 324 21.09 15.67 -19.30
C ASN A 324 21.21 16.93 -18.42
N LYS A 325 20.14 17.72 -18.25
CA LYS A 325 20.16 18.92 -17.40
C LYS A 325 20.20 18.51 -15.92
N PRO A 326 20.92 19.27 -15.08
CA PRO A 326 20.93 19.07 -13.64
C PRO A 326 19.58 19.47 -13.02
N LEU A 327 18.93 18.55 -12.32
CA LEU A 327 17.63 18.79 -11.68
C LEU A 327 17.78 19.23 -10.21
N PHE A 328 18.55 18.50 -9.42
CA PHE A 328 18.84 18.87 -8.03
C PHE A 328 20.22 18.37 -7.59
N ASN A 329 20.79 19.01 -6.58
CA ASN A 329 21.92 18.51 -5.81
C ASN A 329 21.41 17.82 -4.55
N LEU A 330 21.78 16.55 -4.34
CA LEU A 330 21.43 15.74 -3.18
C LEU A 330 22.72 15.34 -2.46
N ASP A 331 22.92 15.86 -1.24
CA ASP A 331 24.13 15.64 -0.43
C ASP A 331 25.46 15.92 -1.19
N GLY A 332 25.51 16.98 -1.99
CA GLY A 332 26.68 17.34 -2.80
C GLY A 332 26.75 16.62 -4.16
N LYS A 333 25.94 15.58 -4.41
CA LYS A 333 25.86 14.90 -5.71
C LYS A 333 24.83 15.58 -6.60
N THR A 334 25.22 16.01 -7.80
CA THR A 334 24.28 16.47 -8.82
C THR A 334 23.51 15.29 -9.42
N TRP A 335 22.19 15.41 -9.47
CA TRP A 335 21.28 14.49 -10.15
C TRP A 335 20.70 15.15 -11.40
N THR A 336 20.71 14.41 -12.49
CA THR A 336 20.11 14.81 -13.77
C THR A 336 18.62 14.47 -13.84
N VAL A 337 17.92 15.04 -14.82
CA VAL A 337 16.52 14.68 -15.10
C VAL A 337 16.40 13.19 -15.47
N ALA A 338 17.38 12.61 -16.19
CA ALA A 338 17.38 11.19 -16.52
C ALA A 338 17.51 10.28 -15.29
N GLU A 339 18.38 10.63 -14.34
CA GLU A 339 18.51 9.86 -13.08
C GLU A 339 17.23 9.97 -12.23
N PHE A 340 16.59 11.13 -12.23
CA PHE A 340 15.28 11.31 -11.58
C PHE A 340 14.18 10.48 -12.26
N GLU A 341 14.13 10.48 -13.59
CA GLU A 341 13.19 9.66 -14.36
C GLU A 341 13.37 8.17 -14.06
N ASP A 342 14.61 7.67 -14.06
CA ASP A 342 14.90 6.26 -13.74
C ASP A 342 14.42 5.85 -12.35
N LEU A 343 14.54 6.77 -11.37
CA LEU A 343 14.01 6.56 -10.02
C LEU A 343 12.48 6.50 -10.04
N VAL A 344 11.81 7.38 -10.79
CA VAL A 344 10.35 7.43 -10.91
C VAL A 344 9.78 6.15 -11.54
N LYS A 345 10.49 5.48 -12.46
CA LYS A 345 10.03 4.21 -13.06
C LYS A 345 9.76 3.10 -12.04
N SER A 346 10.58 3.03 -10.99
CA SER A 346 10.41 2.07 -9.88
C SER A 346 9.68 2.65 -8.67
N HIS A 347 9.46 3.96 -8.66
CA HIS A 347 8.77 4.65 -7.59
C HIS A 347 8.00 5.86 -8.14
N PRO A 348 6.82 5.63 -8.74
CA PRO A 348 5.97 6.71 -9.22
C PRO A 348 5.74 7.80 -8.16
N LEU A 349 5.62 9.05 -8.61
CA LEU A 349 5.43 10.19 -7.71
C LEU A 349 4.11 10.08 -6.94
N VAL A 350 4.19 10.30 -5.63
CA VAL A 350 3.03 10.31 -4.74
C VAL A 350 2.77 11.74 -4.29
N PHE A 351 1.60 12.26 -4.63
CA PHE A 351 1.19 13.60 -4.21
C PHE A 351 0.40 13.55 -2.91
N ARG A 352 0.71 14.47 -1.99
CA ARG A 352 0.05 14.58 -0.68
C ARG A 352 -1.42 15.00 -0.81
N LYS A 353 -1.74 15.84 -1.81
CA LYS A 353 -3.11 16.28 -2.12
C LYS A 353 -3.69 15.51 -3.31
N ARG A 354 -4.96 15.10 -3.21
CA ARG A 354 -5.71 14.45 -4.29
C ARG A 354 -6.18 15.43 -5.37
N GLN A 355 -6.57 16.62 -4.94
CA GLN A 355 -6.96 17.73 -5.79
C GLN A 355 -5.90 18.82 -5.63
N ILE A 356 -5.24 19.14 -6.74
CA ILE A 356 -4.17 20.13 -6.79
C ILE A 356 -4.60 21.16 -7.81
N SER A 357 -4.61 22.43 -7.44
CA SER A 357 -4.82 23.51 -8.39
C SER A 357 -3.55 23.79 -9.19
N GLN A 358 -3.68 24.47 -10.33
CA GLN A 358 -2.54 24.81 -11.17
C GLN A 358 -1.49 25.67 -10.44
N SER A 359 -1.93 26.59 -9.56
CA SER A 359 -1.05 27.44 -8.76
C SER A 359 -0.33 26.66 -7.65
N GLU A 360 -0.92 25.60 -7.11
CA GLU A 360 -0.31 24.75 -6.07
C GLU A 360 0.62 23.68 -6.65
N PHE A 361 0.48 23.34 -7.94
CA PHE A 361 1.22 22.24 -8.56
C PHE A 361 2.74 22.31 -8.38
N PRO A 362 3.43 23.45 -8.57
CA PRO A 362 4.88 23.53 -8.37
C PRO A 362 5.29 23.10 -6.95
N GLU A 363 4.57 23.56 -5.94
CA GLU A 363 4.89 23.23 -4.55
C GLU A 363 4.56 21.77 -4.23
N GLN A 364 3.43 21.25 -4.73
CA GLN A 364 3.07 19.84 -4.54
C GLN A 364 4.04 18.90 -5.27
N PHE A 365 4.54 19.29 -6.44
CA PHE A 365 5.59 18.57 -7.16
C PHE A 365 6.90 18.56 -6.35
N LYS A 366 7.32 19.70 -5.79
CA LYS A 366 8.48 19.79 -4.89
C LYS A 366 8.34 18.82 -3.71
N PHE A 367 7.17 18.76 -3.07
CA PHE A 367 6.90 17.83 -1.98
C PHE A 367 6.94 16.37 -2.41
N ALA A 368 6.38 16.03 -3.57
CA ALA A 368 6.43 14.67 -4.11
C ALA A 368 7.88 14.23 -4.40
N VAL A 369 8.73 15.12 -4.91
CA VAL A 369 10.17 14.82 -5.09
C VAL A 369 10.88 14.65 -3.75
N ALA A 370 10.58 15.48 -2.75
CA ALA A 370 11.16 15.33 -1.41
C ALA A 370 10.74 14.00 -0.74
N ASP A 371 9.46 13.60 -0.88
CA ASP A 371 8.96 12.32 -0.39
C ASP A 371 9.60 11.13 -1.13
N LEU A 372 9.81 11.24 -2.44
CA LEU A 372 10.55 10.25 -3.23
C LEU A 372 11.99 10.08 -2.71
N ILE A 373 12.70 11.18 -2.45
CA ILE A 373 14.07 11.16 -1.92
C ILE A 373 14.10 10.51 -0.53
N ARG A 374 13.14 10.84 0.34
CA ARG A 374 13.00 10.18 1.65
C ARG A 374 12.84 8.68 1.49
N ASP A 375 11.91 8.25 0.64
CA ASP A 375 11.60 6.84 0.43
C ASP A 375 12.78 6.11 -0.23
N TYR A 376 13.56 6.78 -1.08
CA TYR A 376 14.84 6.29 -1.60
C TYR A 376 15.81 5.94 -0.47
N PHE A 377 16.04 6.83 0.51
CA PHE A 377 16.94 6.53 1.63
C PHE A 377 16.43 5.41 2.54
N ILE A 378 15.12 5.36 2.82
CA ILE A 378 14.53 4.25 3.58
C ILE A 378 14.72 2.93 2.84
N THR A 379 14.60 2.94 1.51
CA THR A 379 14.83 1.76 0.67
C THR A 379 16.28 1.32 0.72
N GLN A 380 17.24 2.26 0.72
CA GLN A 380 18.66 1.92 0.93
C GLN A 380 18.91 1.24 2.27
N GLU A 381 18.29 1.72 3.36
CA GLU A 381 18.37 1.05 4.67
C GLU A 381 17.74 -0.35 4.64
N ALA A 382 16.63 -0.52 3.93
CA ALA A 382 16.00 -1.82 3.75
C ALA A 382 16.87 -2.81 2.94
N TYR A 383 17.61 -2.32 1.94
CA TYR A 383 18.61 -3.11 1.20
C TYR A 383 19.77 -3.53 2.11
N LYS A 384 20.32 -2.61 2.90
CA LYS A 384 21.37 -2.91 3.90
C LYS A 384 20.92 -3.96 4.91
N ALA A 385 19.65 -3.92 5.32
CA ALA A 385 19.04 -4.91 6.21
C ALA A 385 18.65 -6.23 5.51
N ALA A 386 18.92 -6.36 4.21
CA ALA A 386 18.58 -7.53 3.39
C ALA A 386 17.08 -7.89 3.39
N TYR A 387 16.18 -6.90 3.57
CA TYR A 387 14.73 -7.15 3.59
C TYR A 387 14.19 -7.70 2.28
N GLY A 388 14.89 -7.49 1.16
CA GLY A 388 14.56 -8.13 -0.12
C GLY A 388 14.64 -9.67 -0.10
N LYS A 389 15.29 -10.27 0.91
CA LYS A 389 15.34 -11.73 1.13
C LYS A 389 14.30 -12.20 2.15
N ASN A 390 13.56 -11.28 2.77
CA ASN A 390 12.50 -11.64 3.70
C ASN A 390 11.37 -12.37 2.96
N VAL A 391 10.81 -13.39 3.60
CA VAL A 391 9.84 -14.27 2.98
C VAL A 391 8.52 -13.57 2.60
N PHE A 392 8.07 -12.60 3.41
CA PHE A 392 6.89 -11.79 3.10
C PHE A 392 7.13 -10.95 1.84
N VAL A 393 8.29 -10.29 1.77
CA VAL A 393 8.68 -9.46 0.62
C VAL A 393 8.79 -10.31 -0.64
N LYS A 394 9.48 -11.46 -0.56
CA LYS A 394 9.63 -12.39 -1.67
C LYS A 394 8.27 -12.87 -2.19
N ASN A 395 7.42 -13.41 -1.32
CA ASN A 395 6.11 -13.92 -1.71
C ASN A 395 5.22 -12.83 -2.33
N TYR A 396 5.25 -11.62 -1.76
CA TYR A 396 4.50 -10.49 -2.32
C TYR A 396 5.00 -10.13 -3.73
N THR A 397 6.32 -10.07 -3.94
CA THR A 397 6.91 -9.80 -5.26
C THR A 397 6.60 -10.93 -6.26
N ASP A 398 6.77 -12.18 -5.85
CA ASP A 398 6.50 -13.36 -6.68
C ASP A 398 5.01 -13.42 -7.09
N MET A 399 4.08 -13.10 -6.18
CA MET A 399 2.65 -13.01 -6.47
C MET A 399 2.35 -12.01 -7.61
N TRP A 400 2.90 -10.80 -7.55
CA TRP A 400 2.71 -9.80 -8.61
C TRP A 400 3.37 -10.22 -9.92
N ASN A 401 4.57 -10.78 -9.86
CA ASN A 401 5.28 -11.29 -11.03
C ASN A 401 4.49 -12.41 -11.72
N ASP A 402 4.07 -13.44 -10.96
CA ASP A 402 3.31 -14.57 -11.49
C ASP A 402 1.99 -14.12 -12.12
N ASN A 403 1.27 -13.20 -11.48
CA ASN A 403 0.02 -12.67 -12.03
C ASN A 403 0.23 -12.02 -13.41
N LEU A 404 1.20 -11.13 -13.53
CA LEU A 404 1.46 -10.39 -14.77
C LEU A 404 1.98 -11.31 -15.88
N VAL A 405 2.91 -12.22 -15.55
CA VAL A 405 3.44 -13.22 -16.50
C VAL A 405 2.34 -14.18 -16.93
N SER A 406 1.46 -14.60 -16.01
CA SER A 406 0.31 -15.43 -16.34
C SER A 406 -0.68 -14.72 -17.27
N ILE A 407 -0.93 -13.42 -17.10
CA ILE A 407 -1.80 -12.64 -17.98
C ILE A 407 -1.21 -12.56 -19.39
N TYR A 408 0.09 -12.24 -19.48
CA TYR A 408 0.82 -12.22 -20.76
C TYR A 408 0.72 -13.57 -21.46
N TRP A 409 1.05 -14.66 -20.76
CA TRP A 409 1.04 -15.99 -21.34
C TRP A 409 -0.35 -16.48 -21.72
N ARG A 410 -1.37 -16.18 -20.91
CA ARG A 410 -2.77 -16.46 -21.24
C ARG A 410 -3.14 -15.81 -22.57
N ASN A 411 -2.81 -14.53 -22.74
CA ASN A 411 -3.13 -13.78 -23.95
C ASN A 411 -2.38 -14.35 -25.18
N GLU A 412 -1.09 -14.65 -25.04
CA GLU A 412 -0.30 -15.33 -26.07
C GLU A 412 -0.93 -16.68 -26.48
N TYR A 413 -1.30 -17.50 -25.50
CA TYR A 413 -1.89 -18.81 -25.74
C TYR A 413 -3.23 -18.73 -26.49
N ILE A 414 -4.17 -17.89 -26.03
CA ILE A 414 -5.49 -17.80 -26.68
C ILE A 414 -5.40 -17.20 -28.08
N ASN A 415 -4.45 -16.29 -28.32
CA ASN A 415 -4.19 -15.74 -29.65
C ASN A 415 -3.68 -16.83 -30.59
N ARG A 416 -2.70 -17.64 -30.15
CA ARG A 416 -2.17 -18.77 -30.93
C ARG A 416 -3.21 -19.86 -31.17
N ALA A 417 -4.12 -20.06 -30.21
CA ALA A 417 -5.23 -21.00 -30.33
C ALA A 417 -6.38 -20.47 -31.22
N GLY A 418 -6.28 -19.23 -31.73
CA GLY A 418 -7.22 -18.67 -32.69
C GLY A 418 -8.51 -18.13 -32.07
N PHE A 419 -8.51 -17.76 -30.79
CA PHE A 419 -9.68 -17.13 -30.15
C PHE A 419 -10.07 -15.83 -30.87
N GLN A 420 -11.31 -15.78 -31.36
CA GLN A 420 -11.88 -14.61 -32.03
C GLN A 420 -12.77 -13.84 -31.05
N GLY A 421 -12.31 -12.70 -30.54
CA GLY A 421 -13.08 -11.81 -29.68
C GLY A 421 -12.23 -11.00 -28.71
N ASN A 422 -12.81 -9.95 -28.13
CA ASN A 422 -12.19 -9.24 -27.01
C ASN A 422 -12.32 -10.08 -25.73
N PHE A 423 -11.19 -10.41 -25.08
CA PHE A 423 -11.16 -11.26 -23.89
C PHE A 423 -11.99 -10.67 -22.74
N GLY A 424 -11.90 -9.35 -22.49
CA GLY A 424 -12.67 -8.67 -21.43
C GLY A 424 -14.19 -8.86 -21.55
N ASN A 425 -14.71 -8.88 -22.78
CA ASN A 425 -16.15 -9.08 -23.02
C ASN A 425 -16.56 -10.55 -23.16
N ASN A 426 -15.61 -11.44 -23.51
CA ASN A 426 -15.90 -12.83 -23.89
C ASN A 426 -15.09 -13.84 -23.05
N TYR A 427 -14.66 -13.46 -21.84
CA TYR A 427 -13.77 -14.27 -21.00
C TYR A 427 -14.36 -15.65 -20.70
N MET A 428 -15.67 -15.78 -20.51
CA MET A 428 -16.30 -17.09 -20.27
C MET A 428 -16.07 -18.05 -21.44
N LYS A 429 -16.29 -17.57 -22.67
CA LYS A 429 -16.09 -18.38 -23.88
C LYS A 429 -14.61 -18.71 -24.09
N ALA A 430 -13.71 -17.80 -23.77
CA ALA A 430 -12.27 -18.04 -23.78
C ALA A 430 -11.88 -19.11 -22.73
N ILE A 431 -12.42 -19.00 -21.52
CA ILE A 431 -12.15 -19.94 -20.43
C ILE A 431 -12.63 -21.34 -20.81
N GLU A 432 -13.89 -21.49 -21.19
CA GLU A 432 -14.48 -22.81 -21.43
C GLU A 432 -13.86 -23.54 -22.62
N ASN A 433 -13.61 -22.83 -23.73
CA ASN A 433 -13.20 -23.49 -24.98
C ASN A 433 -11.68 -23.57 -25.16
N TYR A 434 -10.90 -22.76 -24.44
CA TYR A 434 -9.45 -22.67 -24.66
C TYR A 434 -8.66 -22.86 -23.36
N LEU A 435 -9.00 -22.13 -22.29
CA LEU A 435 -8.17 -22.13 -21.08
C LEU A 435 -8.41 -23.34 -20.18
N ASN A 436 -9.65 -23.79 -19.97
CA ASN A 436 -9.94 -24.98 -19.16
C ASN A 436 -9.18 -26.22 -19.68
N PRO A 437 -9.29 -26.61 -20.98
CA PRO A 437 -8.52 -27.74 -21.50
C PRO A 437 -7.00 -27.58 -21.34
N TYR A 438 -6.51 -26.34 -21.43
CA TYR A 438 -5.09 -26.03 -21.27
C TYR A 438 -4.64 -26.16 -19.82
N VAL A 439 -5.40 -25.60 -18.89
CA VAL A 439 -5.17 -25.71 -17.45
C VAL A 439 -5.20 -27.17 -17.00
N ASP A 440 -6.17 -27.96 -17.46
CA ASP A 440 -6.24 -29.41 -17.18
C ASP A 440 -4.99 -30.16 -17.68
N SER A 441 -4.44 -29.73 -18.82
CA SER A 441 -3.18 -30.26 -19.35
C SER A 441 -2.00 -29.88 -18.45
N LEU A 442 -1.91 -28.63 -18.02
CA LEU A 442 -0.84 -28.15 -17.14
C LEU A 442 -0.91 -28.79 -15.74
N GLN A 443 -2.10 -28.91 -15.16
CA GLN A 443 -2.31 -29.59 -13.89
C GLN A 443 -1.84 -31.05 -13.94
N ARG A 444 -2.12 -31.77 -15.04
CA ARG A 444 -1.58 -33.13 -15.25
C ARG A 444 -0.06 -33.13 -15.43
N LYS A 445 0.47 -32.24 -16.27
CA LYS A 445 1.92 -32.10 -16.53
C LYS A 445 2.71 -31.84 -15.24
N TYR A 446 2.20 -30.98 -14.37
CA TYR A 446 2.88 -30.53 -13.16
C TYR A 446 2.36 -31.18 -11.87
N SER A 447 1.50 -32.20 -11.97
CA SER A 447 0.83 -32.83 -10.81
C SER A 447 1.82 -33.25 -9.72
N ASP A 448 2.97 -33.81 -10.10
CA ASP A 448 3.98 -34.26 -9.13
C ASP A 448 4.65 -33.14 -8.32
N LEU A 449 4.54 -31.89 -8.79
CA LEU A 449 5.12 -30.69 -8.19
C LEU A 449 4.09 -29.84 -7.44
N ILE A 450 2.83 -30.28 -7.38
CA ILE A 450 1.75 -29.56 -6.72
C ILE A 450 1.47 -30.23 -5.37
N GLU A 451 1.56 -29.45 -4.29
CA GLU A 451 1.19 -29.87 -2.93
C GLU A 451 0.08 -28.96 -2.40
N ILE A 452 -1.04 -29.53 -1.93
CA ILE A 452 -2.19 -28.76 -1.42
C ILE A 452 -2.45 -29.14 0.03
N ASN A 453 -2.47 -28.14 0.92
CA ASN A 453 -2.92 -28.32 2.29
C ASN A 453 -4.46 -28.21 2.38
N ILE A 454 -5.12 -29.35 2.14
CA ILE A 454 -6.59 -29.44 2.14
C ILE A 454 -7.17 -29.09 3.52
N ASP A 455 -6.50 -29.50 4.60
CA ASP A 455 -6.99 -29.26 5.96
C ASP A 455 -6.93 -27.76 6.32
N ALA A 456 -5.89 -27.05 5.88
CA ALA A 456 -5.80 -25.60 6.02
C ALA A 456 -6.82 -24.89 5.13
N PHE A 457 -7.02 -25.37 3.90
CA PHE A 457 -7.99 -24.83 2.95
C PHE A 457 -9.43 -24.92 3.45
N GLU A 458 -9.83 -26.07 4.00
CA GLU A 458 -11.18 -26.29 4.51
C GLU A 458 -11.54 -25.32 5.64
N LYS A 459 -10.56 -24.95 6.48
CA LYS A 459 -10.71 -24.00 7.60
C LYS A 459 -10.75 -22.52 7.20
N ILE A 460 -10.62 -22.19 5.91
CA ILE A 460 -10.75 -20.81 5.44
C ILE A 460 -12.23 -20.49 5.23
N ASP A 461 -12.70 -19.48 5.94
CA ASP A 461 -13.98 -18.85 5.73
C ASP A 461 -13.80 -17.58 4.86
N LEU A 462 -14.64 -17.45 3.85
CA LEU A 462 -14.70 -16.28 2.99
C LEU A 462 -15.97 -15.49 3.29
N THR A 463 -15.97 -14.20 2.97
CA THR A 463 -17.17 -13.39 2.98
C THR A 463 -17.84 -13.41 1.61
N ASN A 464 -19.11 -13.02 1.57
CA ASN A 464 -19.85 -12.79 0.32
C ASN A 464 -19.63 -11.37 -0.24
N ILE A 465 -18.68 -10.61 0.31
CA ILE A 465 -18.41 -9.22 -0.07
C ILE A 465 -17.02 -9.16 -0.70
N ASP A 466 -16.98 -8.95 -2.01
CA ASP A 466 -15.73 -8.55 -2.67
C ASP A 466 -15.49 -7.06 -2.45
N MET A 467 -14.25 -6.73 -2.13
CA MET A 467 -13.79 -5.35 -1.97
C MET A 467 -12.62 -5.08 -2.89
N PHE A 468 -12.44 -3.81 -3.27
CA PHE A 468 -11.22 -3.36 -3.90
C PHE A 468 -10.38 -2.60 -2.89
N ALA A 469 -9.27 -3.19 -2.46
CA ALA A 469 -8.42 -2.62 -1.41
C ALA A 469 -7.32 -1.73 -2.00
N LEU A 470 -7.30 -0.47 -1.54
CA LEU A 470 -6.27 0.51 -1.87
C LEU A 470 -5.51 0.96 -0.63
N GLN A 471 -4.20 1.08 -0.76
CA GLN A 471 -3.32 1.78 0.17
C GLN A 471 -3.21 3.24 -0.25
N LYS A 472 -3.44 4.16 0.69
CA LYS A 472 -3.23 5.59 0.47
C LYS A 472 -1.73 5.92 0.56
N ASN A 473 -1.31 6.98 -0.12
CA ASN A 473 0.01 7.60 0.01
C ASN A 473 1.20 6.64 -0.25
N VAL A 474 1.03 5.69 -1.17
CA VAL A 474 2.12 4.80 -1.63
C VAL A 474 2.17 4.78 -3.16
N PRO A 475 3.33 4.50 -3.78
CA PRO A 475 3.49 4.52 -5.23
C PRO A 475 2.61 3.49 -5.96
N TYR A 476 2.46 2.31 -5.35
CA TYR A 476 1.65 1.24 -5.88
C TYR A 476 0.47 0.95 -4.95
N PRO A 477 -0.67 1.65 -5.11
CA PRO A 477 -1.76 1.65 -4.12
C PRO A 477 -2.61 0.37 -4.16
N ILE A 478 -2.65 -0.35 -5.28
CA ILE A 478 -3.44 -1.58 -5.39
C ILE A 478 -2.81 -2.68 -4.53
N VAL A 479 -3.55 -3.20 -3.54
CA VAL A 479 -3.02 -4.15 -2.55
C VAL A 479 -2.81 -5.55 -3.12
N SER A 480 -3.68 -5.98 -4.02
CA SER A 480 -3.74 -7.33 -4.57
C SER A 480 -3.95 -7.27 -6.08
N PRO A 481 -3.30 -8.12 -6.90
CA PRO A 481 -3.55 -8.16 -8.33
C PRO A 481 -5.02 -8.49 -8.64
N ALA A 482 -5.47 -8.27 -9.87
CA ALA A 482 -6.84 -8.63 -10.28
C ALA A 482 -7.06 -10.15 -10.24
N PHE A 483 -8.29 -10.58 -9.99
CA PHE A 483 -8.63 -12.01 -9.92
C PHE A 483 -8.24 -12.74 -11.23
N PRO A 484 -7.61 -13.93 -11.18
CA PRO A 484 -7.22 -14.65 -12.37
C PRO A 484 -8.44 -15.25 -13.09
N LEU A 485 -8.84 -14.61 -14.18
CA LEU A 485 -9.85 -15.13 -15.13
C LEU A 485 -9.22 -16.23 -16.00
N ILE A 486 -9.04 -17.43 -15.45
CA ILE A 486 -8.29 -18.52 -16.08
C ILE A 486 -9.11 -19.81 -16.15
N THR A 487 -9.80 -20.20 -15.07
CA THR A 487 -10.56 -21.46 -15.02
C THR A 487 -11.86 -21.32 -14.24
N THR A 488 -12.84 -22.15 -14.61
CA THR A 488 -14.09 -22.37 -13.87
C THR A 488 -14.13 -23.73 -13.17
N ASP A 489 -13.05 -24.51 -13.25
CA ASP A 489 -13.00 -25.85 -12.67
C ASP A 489 -12.91 -25.80 -11.13
N HIS A 490 -13.58 -26.74 -10.49
CA HIS A 490 -13.67 -26.90 -9.04
C HIS A 490 -13.16 -28.27 -8.56
N LYS A 491 -12.62 -29.10 -9.46
CA LYS A 491 -11.99 -30.37 -9.08
C LYS A 491 -10.60 -30.13 -8.52
N LEU A 492 -10.24 -30.93 -7.52
CA LEU A 492 -8.92 -30.97 -6.89
C LEU A 492 -8.42 -32.43 -6.96
N ASP A 493 -8.39 -32.97 -8.17
CA ASP A 493 -8.03 -34.36 -8.49
C ASP A 493 -6.61 -34.50 -9.06
N TYR A 494 -5.78 -33.49 -8.81
CA TYR A 494 -4.37 -33.40 -9.18
C TYR A 494 -3.53 -33.01 -7.96
N GLY A 495 -2.20 -33.12 -8.06
CA GLY A 495 -1.32 -32.81 -6.96
C GLY A 495 -1.32 -33.86 -5.85
N LYS A 496 -0.60 -33.55 -4.77
CA LYS A 496 -0.50 -34.36 -3.56
C LYS A 496 -1.10 -33.60 -2.38
N LYS A 497 -1.82 -34.29 -1.50
CA LYS A 497 -2.28 -33.72 -0.24
C LYS A 497 -1.10 -33.63 0.74
N ILE A 498 -0.94 -32.48 1.38
CA ILE A 498 -0.06 -32.29 2.54
C ILE A 498 -0.90 -31.88 3.75
N ASN A 499 -0.43 -32.20 4.95
CA ASN A 499 -1.09 -31.85 6.22
C ASN A 499 -0.32 -30.75 6.94
#